data_AF-A0A1G2WY46-F1
#
_entry.id   AF-A0A1G2WY46-F1
#
_cell.length_a   1.000
_cell.length_b   1.000
_cell.length_c   1.000
_cell.angle_alpha   90.00
_cell.angle_beta   90.00
_cell.angle_gamma   90.00
#
_symmetry.space_group_name_H-M   'P 1'
#
loop_
_entity.id
_entity.type
_entity.pdbx_description
1 polymer ?
#
loop_
_entity_poly.entity_id
_entity_poly.type
_entity_poly.pdbx_seq_one_letter_code
_entity_poly.pdbx_strand_id
1 'polypeptide(L)'
;MSNNEIEINRVPQEKRITVSQEGVKIRREGKPLSSEKQSIKADIIFIIDTTGSMDNEIEGLMKTCQEFAQAVTKRNIDHRMGIIGFGDLTISPSDKMTRFPLTKNASEVSYGFEKILNNYRTSGGDNVGESSIDALWTAVDGFEFRQEAIKVFLLFTDEPPLEPDTKQRTMNYTIQKFKQHQILCFCITKPDDRFKRLANETGASWFAISHDVNFLSILDQLFTKVVEKVEEIALKLPTRSTKPTIENGR
;
A
#
# COMPACT_ATOMS: atom_id res chain seq x y z
N MET A 1 23.50 54.38 50.71
CA MET A 1 24.31 53.69 49.66
C MET A 1 24.86 52.43 50.32
N SER A 2 24.60 51.20 49.92
CA SER A 2 23.84 50.57 48.83
C SER A 2 23.38 49.19 49.32
N ASN A 3 22.24 48.71 48.82
CA ASN A 3 21.83 47.31 48.90
C ASN A 3 22.86 46.40 48.22
N ASN A 4 23.05 45.17 48.69
CA ASN A 4 22.57 44.02 47.91
C ASN A 4 22.53 42.70 48.70
N GLU A 5 21.48 41.96 48.35
CA GLU A 5 20.94 40.73 48.88
C GLU A 5 21.88 39.53 48.75
N ILE A 6 21.82 38.65 49.74
CA ILE A 6 22.33 37.28 49.68
C ILE A 6 21.17 36.41 49.20
N GLU A 7 21.21 36.00 47.93
CA GLU A 7 20.25 35.06 47.35
C GLU A 7 20.73 33.62 47.60
N ILE A 8 20.25 33.03 48.68
CA ILE A 8 20.30 31.58 48.93
C ILE A 8 19.08 30.95 48.28
N ASN A 9 19.27 30.35 47.09
CA ASN A 9 18.23 29.60 46.41
C ASN A 9 17.79 28.39 47.25
N ARG A 10 16.58 28.51 47.80
CA ARG A 10 15.87 27.51 48.58
C ARG A 10 15.20 26.51 47.64
N VAL A 11 15.26 25.22 48.00
CA VAL A 11 14.37 24.17 47.49
C VAL A 11 12.99 24.31 48.13
N PRO A 12 11.89 24.33 47.36
CA PRO A 12 10.66 23.64 47.81
C PRO A 12 9.80 23.07 46.64
N GLN A 13 8.84 22.16 46.77
CA GLN A 13 8.22 21.41 47.86
C GLN A 13 7.45 20.25 47.17
N GLU A 14 7.44 19.07 47.79
CA GLU A 14 6.51 17.99 47.47
C GLU A 14 5.04 18.47 47.64
N LYS A 15 4.14 18.00 46.77
CA LYS A 15 2.72 18.34 46.84
C LYS A 15 2.08 17.71 48.08
N ARG A 16 1.74 18.58 49.02
CA ARG A 16 0.95 18.29 50.23
C ARG A 16 -0.48 17.94 49.82
N ILE A 17 -0.93 16.72 50.15
CA ILE A 17 -2.34 16.32 50.06
C ILE A 17 -2.99 16.67 51.40
N THR A 18 -3.92 17.61 51.40
CA THR A 18 -4.81 17.86 52.54
C THR A 18 -6.17 17.25 52.20
N VAL A 19 -6.57 16.22 52.95
CA VAL A 19 -7.91 15.63 52.87
C VAL A 19 -8.77 16.30 53.94
N SER A 20 -9.81 17.02 53.53
CA SER A 20 -10.94 17.37 54.39
C SER A 20 -12.12 16.47 54.08
N GLN A 21 -12.70 15.86 55.12
CA GLN A 21 -13.94 15.10 55.06
C GLN A 21 -15.09 16.03 54.67
N GLU A 22 -15.69 15.81 53.50
CA GLU A 22 -17.15 15.86 53.23
C GLU A 22 -17.38 15.75 51.71
N GLY A 23 -18.44 15.02 51.33
CA GLY A 23 -18.61 14.45 50.00
C GLY A 23 -18.64 15.46 48.84
N VAL A 24 -17.76 15.26 47.86
CA VAL A 24 -17.87 15.87 46.54
C VAL A 24 -18.13 14.76 45.52
N LYS A 25 -19.35 14.72 44.98
CA LYS A 25 -19.63 13.99 43.73
C LYS A 25 -18.85 14.68 42.60
N ILE A 26 -17.71 14.12 42.22
CA ILE A 26 -17.00 14.53 41.01
C ILE A 26 -17.80 14.03 39.81
N ARG A 27 -18.64 14.91 39.23
CA ARG A 27 -19.07 14.74 37.84
C ARG A 27 -17.84 14.96 36.96
N ARG A 28 -17.19 13.88 36.55
CA ARG A 28 -16.28 13.92 35.40
C ARG A 28 -17.14 14.10 34.15
N GLU A 29 -17.36 15.34 33.71
CA GLU A 29 -17.67 15.59 32.30
C GLU A 29 -16.39 15.39 31.48
N GLY A 30 -15.94 14.14 31.44
CA GLY A 30 -15.08 13.68 30.37
C GLY A 30 -15.99 13.49 29.17
N LYS A 31 -16.01 14.45 28.25
CA LYS A 31 -16.37 14.20 26.86
C LYS A 31 -15.66 12.89 26.48
N PRO A 32 -16.34 11.87 25.93
CA PRO A 32 -15.62 10.67 25.54
C PRO A 32 -14.53 11.13 24.56
N LEU A 33 -13.26 10.97 24.96
CA LEU A 33 -12.17 10.94 24.00
C LEU A 33 -12.49 9.72 23.15
N SER A 34 -13.23 9.91 22.07
CA SER A 34 -13.20 8.98 20.96
C SER A 34 -11.74 8.98 20.54
N SER A 35 -10.98 8.00 21.02
CA SER A 35 -9.75 7.60 20.36
C SER A 35 -10.20 7.16 18.96
N GLU A 36 -10.26 8.11 18.02
CA GLU A 36 -10.37 7.77 16.61
C GLU A 36 -9.17 6.85 16.37
N LYS A 37 -9.45 5.55 16.23
CA LYS A 37 -8.45 4.57 15.86
C LYS A 37 -7.93 5.08 14.51
N GLN A 38 -6.73 5.65 14.52
CA GLN A 38 -6.16 6.27 13.32
C GLN A 38 -6.26 5.25 12.18
N SER A 39 -7.02 5.61 11.14
CA SER A 39 -7.28 4.69 10.03
C SER A 39 -5.96 4.39 9.33
N ILE A 40 -5.72 3.10 9.11
CA ILE A 40 -4.54 2.62 8.38
C ILE A 40 -4.67 3.10 6.95
N LYS A 41 -3.66 3.77 6.40
CA LYS A 41 -3.68 4.22 5.00
C LYS A 41 -2.95 3.20 4.13
N ALA A 42 -3.55 2.81 3.01
CA ALA A 42 -2.90 1.95 2.02
C ALA A 42 -3.09 2.51 0.60
N ASP A 43 -2.01 2.60 -0.17
CA ASP A 43 -2.09 2.91 -1.59
C ASP A 43 -1.69 1.64 -2.36
N ILE A 44 -2.64 1.12 -3.13
CA ILE A 44 -2.57 -0.20 -3.76
C ILE A 44 -2.51 -0.01 -5.28
N ILE A 45 -1.48 -0.54 -5.94
CA ILE A 45 -1.34 -0.45 -7.40
C ILE A 45 -1.46 -1.86 -7.98
N PHE A 46 -2.46 -2.06 -8.84
CA PHE A 46 -2.53 -3.23 -9.70
C PHE A 46 -1.59 -3.02 -10.89
N ILE A 47 -0.69 -3.95 -11.14
CA ILE A 47 0.30 -3.89 -12.22
C ILE A 47 0.07 -5.14 -13.04
N ILE A 48 -0.50 -5.00 -14.23
CA ILE A 48 -1.11 -6.12 -14.94
C ILE A 48 -0.58 -6.18 -16.36
N ASP A 49 -0.11 -7.36 -16.73
CA ASP A 49 0.09 -7.78 -18.09
C ASP A 49 -1.25 -7.77 -18.85
N THR A 50 -1.29 -7.07 -19.97
CA THR A 50 -2.51 -6.84 -20.76
C THR A 50 -2.52 -7.62 -22.07
N THR A 51 -1.67 -8.63 -22.20
CA THR A 51 -1.62 -9.53 -23.36
C THR A 51 -2.87 -10.41 -23.45
N GLY A 52 -3.02 -11.06 -24.62
CA GLY A 52 -4.10 -12.01 -24.94
C GLY A 52 -4.40 -13.03 -23.84
N SER A 53 -3.34 -13.64 -23.29
CA SER A 53 -3.41 -14.73 -22.32
C SER A 53 -4.04 -14.34 -20.97
N MET A 54 -3.99 -13.04 -20.62
CA MET A 54 -4.39 -12.53 -19.30
C MET A 54 -5.87 -12.08 -19.23
N ASP A 55 -6.67 -12.33 -20.27
CA ASP A 55 -8.06 -11.85 -20.34
C ASP A 55 -8.93 -12.32 -19.17
N ASN A 56 -8.84 -13.61 -18.83
CA ASN A 56 -9.65 -14.19 -17.76
C ASN A 56 -9.27 -13.60 -16.40
N GLU A 57 -7.97 -13.35 -16.20
CA GLU A 57 -7.42 -12.74 -14.99
C GLU A 57 -7.90 -11.28 -14.85
N ILE A 58 -7.85 -10.50 -15.94
CA ILE A 58 -8.33 -9.11 -15.94
C ILE A 58 -9.84 -9.08 -15.69
N GLU A 59 -10.62 -9.97 -16.30
CA GLU A 59 -12.05 -10.10 -16.02
C GLU A 59 -12.33 -10.46 -14.57
N GLY A 60 -11.55 -11.38 -13.99
CA GLY A 60 -11.66 -11.78 -12.60
C GLY A 60 -11.40 -10.60 -11.65
N LEU A 61 -10.37 -9.81 -11.92
CA LEU A 61 -10.06 -8.58 -11.18
C LEU A 61 -11.19 -7.55 -11.33
N MET A 62 -11.71 -7.35 -12.54
CA MET A 62 -12.82 -6.44 -12.82
C MET A 62 -14.08 -6.80 -12.00
N LYS A 63 -14.44 -8.08 -11.95
CA LYS A 63 -15.62 -8.61 -11.25
C LYS A 63 -15.48 -8.54 -9.73
N THR A 64 -14.27 -8.70 -9.19
CA THR A 64 -14.03 -8.79 -7.74
C THR A 64 -13.52 -7.48 -7.11
N CYS A 65 -13.19 -6.46 -7.91
CA CYS A 65 -12.63 -5.20 -7.42
C CYS A 65 -13.50 -4.51 -6.35
N GLN A 66 -14.82 -4.56 -6.50
CA GLN A 66 -15.74 -3.98 -5.50
C GLN A 66 -15.69 -4.75 -4.17
N GLU A 67 -15.64 -6.08 -4.23
CA GLU A 67 -15.55 -6.93 -3.04
C GLU A 67 -14.22 -6.72 -2.32
N PHE A 68 -13.12 -6.60 -3.06
CA PHE A 68 -11.81 -6.26 -2.51
C PHE A 68 -11.83 -4.92 -1.77
N ALA A 69 -12.33 -3.86 -2.42
CA ALA A 69 -12.42 -2.53 -1.82
C ALA A 69 -13.25 -2.54 -0.52
N GLN A 70 -14.36 -3.28 -0.53
CA GLN A 70 -15.19 -3.47 0.66
C GLN A 70 -14.46 -4.23 1.75
N ALA A 71 -13.74 -5.30 1.42
CA ALA A 71 -12.95 -6.08 2.38
C ALA A 71 -11.89 -5.22 3.07
N VAL A 72 -11.18 -4.38 2.30
CA VAL A 72 -10.18 -3.43 2.83
C VAL A 72 -10.85 -2.38 3.73
N THR A 73 -11.97 -1.80 3.29
CA THR A 73 -12.72 -0.79 4.06
C THR A 73 -13.27 -1.35 5.38
N LYS A 74 -13.81 -2.58 5.38
CA LYS A 74 -14.33 -3.26 6.58
C LYS A 74 -13.27 -3.43 7.67
N ARG A 75 -11.98 -3.36 7.31
CA ARG A 75 -10.84 -3.44 8.22
C ARG A 75 -10.34 -2.07 8.68
N ASN A 76 -11.11 -1.01 8.42
CA ASN A 76 -10.79 0.37 8.74
C ASN A 76 -9.51 0.87 8.04
N ILE A 77 -9.24 0.34 6.85
CA ILE A 77 -8.13 0.75 6.00
C ILE A 77 -8.64 1.80 4.98
N ASP A 78 -8.15 3.03 5.08
CA ASP A 78 -8.35 4.10 4.11
C ASP A 78 -7.49 3.86 2.87
N HIS A 79 -8.07 3.20 1.88
CA HIS A 79 -7.37 2.75 0.69
C HIS A 79 -7.54 3.70 -0.50
N ARG A 80 -6.53 3.74 -1.36
CA ARG A 80 -6.64 4.20 -2.76
C ARG A 80 -6.11 3.10 -3.66
N MET A 81 -6.69 2.94 -4.84
CA MET A 81 -6.33 1.92 -5.82
C MET A 81 -6.05 2.56 -7.17
N GLY A 82 -4.98 2.15 -7.84
CA GLY A 82 -4.60 2.59 -9.18
C GLY A 82 -4.16 1.39 -10.01
N ILE A 83 -4.02 1.59 -11.33
CA ILE A 83 -3.69 0.50 -12.26
C ILE A 83 -2.55 0.93 -13.19
N ILE A 84 -1.60 0.03 -13.42
CA ILE A 84 -0.68 0.03 -14.55
C ILE A 84 -1.00 -1.18 -15.42
N GLY A 85 -1.30 -0.95 -16.70
CA GLY A 85 -1.31 -1.99 -17.72
C GLY A 85 0.02 -2.01 -18.47
N PHE A 86 0.56 -3.19 -18.74
CA PHE A 86 1.82 -3.36 -19.48
C PHE A 86 1.76 -4.52 -20.48
N GLY A 87 2.74 -4.55 -21.37
CA GLY A 87 3.05 -5.65 -22.28
C GLY A 87 4.52 -5.54 -22.65
N ASP A 88 4.87 -5.80 -23.92
CA ASP A 88 6.26 -5.89 -24.31
C ASP A 88 6.74 -4.59 -24.93
N LEU A 89 7.47 -3.76 -24.16
CA LEU A 89 7.99 -2.50 -24.64
C LEU A 89 9.02 -2.64 -25.77
N THR A 90 9.52 -3.83 -26.07
CA THR A 90 10.37 -4.08 -27.25
C THR A 90 9.56 -4.04 -28.56
N ILE A 91 8.23 -4.21 -28.48
CA ILE A 91 7.29 -4.17 -29.61
C ILE A 91 6.72 -2.75 -29.82
N SER A 92 7.42 -1.74 -29.32
CA SER A 92 7.08 -0.34 -29.52
C SER A 92 7.01 0.02 -31.02
N PRO A 93 6.01 0.80 -31.47
CA PRO A 93 5.04 1.54 -30.66
C PRO A 93 3.71 0.80 -30.44
N SER A 94 3.62 -0.49 -30.76
CA SER A 94 2.37 -1.26 -30.58
C SER A 94 2.02 -1.37 -29.10
N ASP A 95 2.95 -1.94 -28.33
CA ASP A 95 2.76 -2.17 -26.91
C ASP A 95 3.19 -0.94 -26.10
N LYS A 96 2.35 -0.56 -25.14
CA LYS A 96 2.54 0.65 -24.32
C LYS A 96 2.08 0.42 -22.90
N MET A 97 2.73 1.12 -21.98
CA MET A 97 2.24 1.26 -20.61
C MET A 97 0.96 2.10 -20.61
N THR A 98 -0.01 1.68 -19.82
CA THR A 98 -1.20 2.48 -19.51
C THR A 98 -1.32 2.69 -18.01
N ARG A 99 -1.89 3.83 -17.61
CA ARG A 99 -2.00 4.22 -16.21
C ARG A 99 -3.37 4.78 -15.91
N PHE A 100 -4.01 4.22 -14.89
CA PHE A 100 -5.23 4.74 -14.28
C PHE A 100 -4.89 5.27 -12.87
N PRO A 101 -5.30 6.50 -12.53
CA PRO A 101 -4.87 7.18 -11.31
C PRO A 101 -5.38 6.50 -10.03
N LEU A 102 -4.74 6.82 -8.90
CA LEU A 102 -5.17 6.39 -7.58
C LEU A 102 -6.53 7.00 -7.24
N THR A 103 -7.52 6.15 -6.93
CA THR A 103 -8.87 6.56 -6.54
C THR A 103 -9.38 5.75 -5.34
N LYS A 104 -10.32 6.32 -4.58
CA LYS A 104 -11.06 5.59 -3.53
C LYS A 104 -12.27 4.84 -4.09
N ASN A 105 -12.66 5.13 -5.34
CA ASN A 105 -13.86 4.62 -5.95
C ASN A 105 -13.58 3.29 -6.67
N ALA A 106 -14.04 2.18 -6.09
CA ALA A 106 -13.86 0.86 -6.68
C ALA A 106 -14.49 0.72 -8.08
N SER A 107 -15.56 1.48 -8.38
CA SER A 107 -16.18 1.45 -9.71
C SER A 107 -15.29 2.11 -10.78
N GLU A 108 -14.49 3.12 -10.41
CA GLU A 108 -13.50 3.71 -11.33
C GLU A 108 -12.34 2.75 -11.62
N VAL A 109 -11.94 1.95 -10.63
CA VAL A 109 -10.92 0.91 -10.80
C VAL A 109 -11.44 -0.22 -11.68
N SER A 110 -12.66 -0.71 -11.41
CA SER A 110 -13.34 -1.71 -12.25
C SER A 110 -13.47 -1.22 -13.70
N TYR A 111 -13.86 0.05 -13.90
CA TYR A 111 -13.87 0.68 -15.21
C TYR A 111 -12.47 0.75 -15.85
N GLY A 112 -11.42 0.96 -15.06
CA GLY A 112 -10.04 0.89 -15.55
C GLY A 112 -9.69 -0.48 -16.14
N PHE A 113 -10.10 -1.59 -15.49
CA PHE A 113 -9.93 -2.93 -16.03
C PHE A 113 -10.76 -3.16 -17.30
N GLU A 114 -12.01 -2.69 -17.33
CA GLU A 114 -12.83 -2.73 -18.54
C GLU A 114 -12.15 -2.00 -19.72
N LYS A 115 -11.55 -0.84 -19.46
CA LYS A 115 -10.82 -0.07 -20.48
C LYS A 115 -9.57 -0.79 -20.95
N ILE A 116 -8.90 -1.53 -20.08
CA ILE A 116 -7.79 -2.42 -20.48
C ILE A 116 -8.29 -3.46 -21.47
N LEU A 117 -9.35 -4.20 -21.13
CA LEU A 117 -9.94 -5.25 -21.97
C LEU A 117 -10.32 -4.72 -23.36
N ASN A 118 -10.92 -3.52 -23.40
CA ASN A 118 -11.51 -2.99 -24.63
C ASN A 118 -10.57 -2.12 -25.47
N ASN A 119 -9.56 -1.46 -24.87
CA ASN A 119 -8.84 -0.38 -25.53
C ASN A 119 -7.33 -0.38 -25.32
N TYR A 120 -6.80 -1.12 -24.35
CA TYR A 120 -5.38 -1.05 -23.97
C TYR A 120 -4.73 -2.43 -23.88
N ARG A 121 -5.16 -3.33 -24.76
CA ARG A 121 -4.54 -4.63 -24.95
C ARG A 121 -3.20 -4.49 -25.63
N THR A 122 -2.26 -5.30 -25.18
CA THR A 122 -0.93 -5.45 -25.77
C THR A 122 -0.89 -6.75 -26.56
N SER A 123 -0.07 -6.79 -27.60
CA SER A 123 0.10 -7.99 -28.43
C SER A 123 1.05 -8.99 -27.79
N GLY A 124 1.97 -8.53 -26.94
CA GLY A 124 3.15 -9.27 -26.54
C GLY A 124 4.18 -9.31 -27.67
N GLY A 125 5.34 -9.91 -27.39
CA GLY A 125 6.45 -10.07 -28.33
C GLY A 125 6.76 -11.52 -28.73
N ASP A 126 7.61 -11.69 -29.74
CA ASP A 126 8.14 -13.00 -30.15
C ASP A 126 9.28 -13.48 -29.22
N ASN A 127 9.74 -12.63 -28.31
CA ASN A 127 10.73 -12.95 -27.29
C ASN A 127 10.09 -13.59 -26.05
N VAL A 128 10.95 -14.19 -25.22
CA VAL A 128 10.53 -14.75 -23.93
C VAL A 128 10.43 -13.63 -22.91
N GLY A 129 9.22 -13.34 -22.44
CA GLY A 129 8.95 -12.45 -21.33
C GLY A 129 8.38 -11.08 -21.69
N GLU A 130 7.91 -10.39 -20.66
CA GLU A 130 7.18 -9.11 -20.74
C GLU A 130 7.82 -8.01 -19.88
N SER A 131 7.49 -6.74 -20.12
CA SER A 131 8.16 -5.57 -19.50
C SER A 131 7.70 -5.27 -18.06
N SER A 132 7.53 -6.31 -17.25
CA SER A 132 7.04 -6.21 -15.87
C SER A 132 7.95 -5.40 -14.95
N ILE A 133 9.28 -5.42 -15.14
CA ILE A 133 10.19 -4.57 -14.35
C ILE A 133 9.99 -3.09 -14.67
N ASP A 134 9.84 -2.73 -15.94
CA ASP A 134 9.52 -1.35 -16.33
C ASP A 134 8.14 -0.92 -15.81
N ALA A 135 7.16 -1.83 -15.76
CA ALA A 135 5.85 -1.56 -15.18
C ALA A 135 5.93 -1.24 -13.68
N LEU A 136 6.75 -2.01 -12.92
CA LEU A 136 7.03 -1.74 -11.51
C LEU A 136 7.64 -0.34 -11.30
N TRP A 137 8.62 0.04 -12.13
CA TRP A 137 9.22 1.37 -12.06
C TRP A 137 8.28 2.49 -12.54
N THR A 138 7.43 2.21 -13.53
CA THR A 138 6.37 3.14 -13.95
C THR A 138 5.39 3.43 -12.82
N ALA A 139 5.08 2.44 -11.98
CA ALA A 139 4.28 2.65 -10.79
C ALA A 139 5.01 3.51 -9.73
N VAL A 140 6.31 3.30 -9.53
CA VAL A 140 7.12 4.13 -8.61
C VAL A 140 7.17 5.58 -9.05
N ASP A 141 7.46 5.81 -10.33
CA ASP A 141 7.67 7.16 -10.89
C ASP A 141 6.34 7.87 -11.19
N GLY A 142 5.27 7.10 -11.41
CA GLY A 142 4.00 7.60 -11.92
C GLY A 142 2.93 7.89 -10.87
N PHE A 143 3.08 7.49 -9.61
CA PHE A 143 2.05 7.72 -8.60
C PHE A 143 2.53 8.56 -7.44
N GLU A 144 1.68 9.49 -7.01
CA GLU A 144 1.88 10.27 -5.79
C GLU A 144 1.30 9.51 -4.58
N PHE A 145 2.16 8.72 -3.94
CA PHE A 145 1.82 7.98 -2.73
C PHE A 145 1.66 8.90 -1.51
N ARG A 146 0.66 8.64 -0.67
CA ARG A 146 0.52 9.33 0.61
C ARG A 146 1.71 8.98 1.50
N GLN A 147 2.28 9.98 2.17
CA GLN A 147 3.46 9.80 3.02
C GLN A 147 3.27 8.73 4.13
N GLU A 148 2.07 8.64 4.68
CA GLU A 148 1.70 7.68 5.74
C GLU A 148 1.06 6.39 5.19
N ALA A 149 0.93 6.24 3.87
CA ALA A 149 0.33 5.05 3.30
C ALA A 149 1.34 3.91 3.19
N ILE A 150 0.90 2.72 3.57
CA ILE A 150 1.56 1.47 3.20
C ILE A 150 1.38 1.30 1.68
N LYS A 151 2.50 1.13 0.97
CA LYS A 151 2.53 0.99 -0.49
C LYS A 151 2.47 -0.49 -0.84
N VAL A 152 1.44 -0.88 -1.60
CA VAL A 152 1.21 -2.28 -1.97
C VAL A 152 1.11 -2.38 -3.48
N PHE A 153 2.00 -3.14 -4.09
CA PHE A 153 1.97 -3.44 -5.52
C PHE A 153 1.48 -4.88 -5.69
N LEU A 154 0.54 -5.08 -6.61
CA LEU A 154 -0.03 -6.38 -6.97
C LEU A 154 0.34 -6.63 -8.44
N LEU A 155 1.38 -7.44 -8.68
CA LEU A 155 1.87 -7.75 -10.01
C LEU A 155 1.21 -9.01 -10.55
N PHE A 156 0.60 -8.93 -11.74
CA PHE A 156 -0.05 -10.02 -12.44
C PHE A 156 0.57 -10.21 -13.83
N THR A 157 1.08 -11.41 -14.13
CA THR A 157 1.59 -11.78 -15.46
C THR A 157 1.78 -13.28 -15.56
N ASP A 158 1.56 -13.83 -16.74
CA ASP A 158 1.83 -15.23 -17.02
C ASP A 158 3.16 -15.45 -17.77
N GLU A 159 3.96 -14.40 -17.93
CA GLU A 159 5.25 -14.41 -18.61
C GLU A 159 6.40 -14.03 -17.66
N PRO A 160 7.65 -14.48 -17.93
CA PRO A 160 8.82 -14.06 -17.18
C PRO A 160 9.11 -12.56 -17.36
N PRO A 161 9.85 -11.93 -16.44
CA PRO A 161 10.27 -10.55 -16.65
C PRO A 161 11.35 -10.45 -17.73
N LEU A 162 11.17 -9.50 -18.65
CA LEU A 162 12.28 -8.88 -19.36
C LEU A 162 13.12 -8.09 -18.39
N GLU A 163 14.44 -8.28 -18.44
CA GLU A 163 15.39 -7.44 -17.72
C GLU A 163 15.93 -6.38 -18.68
N PRO A 164 15.58 -5.10 -18.50
CA PRO A 164 16.19 -4.02 -19.24
C PRO A 164 17.71 -4.11 -19.15
N ASP A 165 18.41 -3.83 -20.24
CA ASP A 165 19.88 -3.78 -20.28
C ASP A 165 20.42 -2.51 -19.58
N THR A 166 20.00 -2.29 -18.33
CA THR A 166 20.44 -1.17 -17.50
C THR A 166 20.65 -1.64 -16.06
N LYS A 167 21.78 -1.25 -15.46
CA LYS A 167 22.11 -1.63 -14.07
C LYS A 167 21.08 -1.15 -13.02
N GLN A 168 20.25 -0.17 -13.37
CA GLN A 168 19.29 0.48 -12.47
C GLN A 168 17.84 -0.02 -12.65
N ARG A 169 17.61 -1.03 -13.51
CA ARG A 169 16.29 -1.65 -13.68
C ARG A 169 16.39 -3.17 -13.79
N THR A 170 17.32 -3.77 -13.03
CA THR A 170 17.39 -5.23 -12.86
C THR A 170 16.45 -5.68 -11.74
N MET A 171 16.09 -6.97 -11.70
CA MET A 171 15.27 -7.50 -10.61
C MET A 171 15.91 -7.27 -9.23
N ASN A 172 17.22 -7.45 -9.13
CA ASN A 172 17.95 -7.24 -7.88
C ASN A 172 17.90 -5.78 -7.41
N TYR A 173 18.07 -4.83 -8.33
CA TYR A 173 17.97 -3.42 -8.01
C TYR A 173 16.54 -3.04 -7.56
N THR A 174 15.52 -3.56 -8.27
CA THR A 174 14.10 -3.38 -7.91
C THR A 174 13.82 -3.88 -6.50
N ILE A 175 14.27 -5.09 -6.14
CA ILE A 175 14.10 -5.66 -4.79
C ILE A 175 14.76 -4.77 -3.73
N GLN A 176 16.00 -4.35 -3.95
CA GLN A 176 16.72 -3.48 -3.01
C GLN A 176 15.97 -2.16 -2.79
N LYS A 177 15.46 -1.55 -3.87
CA LYS A 177 14.74 -0.28 -3.80
C LYS A 177 13.37 -0.43 -3.16
N PHE A 178 12.64 -1.49 -3.46
CA PHE A 178 11.35 -1.73 -2.84
C PHE A 178 11.48 -1.94 -1.33
N LYS A 179 12.53 -2.66 -0.88
CA LYS A 179 12.85 -2.78 0.56
C LYS A 179 13.20 -1.42 1.18
N GLN A 180 14.04 -0.62 0.52
CA GLN A 180 14.42 0.71 1.00
C GLN A 180 13.21 1.66 1.14
N HIS A 181 12.26 1.59 0.20
CA HIS A 181 11.07 2.45 0.15
C HIS A 181 9.82 1.84 0.81
N GLN A 182 9.98 0.68 1.45
CA GLN A 182 8.92 -0.08 2.13
C GLN A 182 7.71 -0.36 1.22
N ILE A 183 7.98 -0.76 -0.01
CA ILE A 183 6.97 -1.21 -0.98
C ILE A 183 6.81 -2.72 -0.83
N LEU A 184 5.61 -3.16 -0.48
CA LEU A 184 5.22 -4.57 -0.51
C LEU A 184 4.86 -4.94 -1.94
N CYS A 185 5.44 -5.98 -2.53
CA CYS A 185 5.08 -6.42 -3.88
C CYS A 185 4.56 -7.86 -3.88
N PHE A 186 3.25 -8.02 -3.92
CA PHE A 186 2.64 -9.33 -4.14
C PHE A 186 2.79 -9.70 -5.62
N CYS A 187 3.22 -10.93 -5.89
CA CYS A 187 3.41 -11.41 -7.25
C CYS A 187 2.46 -12.58 -7.51
N ILE A 188 1.61 -12.43 -8.52
CA ILE A 188 0.59 -13.39 -8.94
C ILE A 188 0.98 -13.81 -10.36
N THR A 189 1.84 -14.83 -10.46
CA THR A 189 2.55 -15.12 -11.71
C THR A 189 2.69 -16.61 -11.98
N LYS A 190 2.98 -16.99 -13.24
CA LYS A 190 3.53 -18.32 -13.50
C LYS A 190 4.82 -18.51 -12.66
N PRO A 191 5.19 -19.76 -12.30
CA PRO A 191 6.37 -20.00 -11.47
C PRO A 191 7.68 -19.44 -12.08
N ASP A 192 8.19 -18.36 -11.50
CA ASP A 192 9.51 -17.79 -11.80
C ASP A 192 10.19 -17.37 -10.48
N ASP A 193 11.45 -17.79 -10.28
CA ASP A 193 12.17 -17.55 -9.04
C ASP A 193 12.50 -16.07 -8.79
N ARG A 194 12.53 -15.24 -9.84
CA ARG A 194 12.69 -13.78 -9.74
C ARG A 194 11.47 -13.15 -9.09
N PHE A 195 10.26 -13.53 -9.50
CA PHE A 195 9.03 -13.03 -8.88
C PHE A 195 8.81 -13.56 -7.47
N LYS A 196 9.11 -14.85 -7.22
CA LYS A 196 9.09 -15.41 -5.86
C LYS A 196 10.04 -14.63 -4.94
N ARG A 197 11.25 -14.34 -5.42
CA ARG A 197 12.24 -13.56 -4.67
C ARG A 197 11.74 -12.13 -4.43
N LEU A 198 11.19 -11.47 -5.44
CA LEU A 198 10.61 -10.12 -5.30
C LEU A 198 9.53 -10.08 -4.22
N ALA A 199 8.59 -11.01 -4.25
CA ALA A 199 7.53 -11.05 -3.26
C ALA A 199 8.05 -11.33 -1.86
N ASN A 200 8.87 -12.36 -1.69
CA ASN A 200 9.34 -12.77 -0.36
C ASN A 200 10.29 -11.74 0.26
N GLU A 201 11.19 -11.15 -0.52
CA GLU A 201 12.17 -10.19 0.01
C GLU A 201 11.59 -8.81 0.28
N THR A 202 10.50 -8.43 -0.39
CA THR A 202 9.74 -7.22 -0.05
C THR A 202 8.77 -7.46 1.11
N GLY A 203 8.73 -8.68 1.65
CA GLY A 203 7.87 -9.05 2.77
C GLY A 203 6.42 -9.33 2.36
N ALA A 204 6.11 -9.48 1.07
CA ALA A 204 4.78 -9.85 0.58
C ALA A 204 4.67 -11.37 0.37
N SER A 205 3.77 -11.82 -0.52
CA SER A 205 3.59 -13.23 -0.85
C SER A 205 3.46 -13.44 -2.34
N TRP A 206 3.96 -14.59 -2.81
CA TRP A 206 3.79 -15.04 -4.19
C TRP A 206 2.63 -16.03 -4.28
N PHE A 207 1.86 -15.91 -5.35
CA PHE A 207 0.76 -16.80 -5.72
C PHE A 207 1.00 -17.31 -7.14
N ALA A 208 0.82 -18.62 -7.34
CA ALA A 208 0.92 -19.21 -8.66
C ALA A 208 -0.35 -18.92 -9.47
N ILE A 209 -0.22 -18.51 -10.73
CA ILE A 209 -1.29 -18.65 -11.72
C ILE A 209 -0.96 -19.81 -12.68
N SER A 210 -1.99 -20.55 -13.07
CA SER A 210 -1.93 -21.62 -14.06
C SER A 210 -3.33 -21.92 -14.55
N HIS A 211 -3.45 -22.45 -15.78
CA HIS A 211 -4.74 -22.80 -16.39
C HIS A 211 -5.63 -23.71 -15.54
N ASP A 212 -5.03 -24.56 -14.69
CA ASP A 212 -5.77 -25.52 -13.85
C ASP A 212 -6.25 -24.95 -12.51
N VAL A 213 -5.92 -23.69 -12.18
CA VAL A 213 -6.27 -23.08 -10.90
C VAL A 213 -7.37 -22.04 -11.11
N ASN A 214 -8.40 -22.12 -10.26
CA ASN A 214 -9.47 -21.11 -10.25
C ASN A 214 -8.91 -19.76 -9.78
N PHE A 215 -8.75 -18.83 -10.71
CA PHE A 215 -8.20 -17.49 -10.44
C PHE A 215 -8.99 -16.71 -9.37
N LEU A 216 -10.31 -16.86 -9.30
CA LEU A 216 -11.10 -16.20 -8.26
C LEU A 216 -10.71 -16.68 -6.85
N SER A 217 -10.39 -17.95 -6.68
CA SER A 217 -9.89 -18.46 -5.40
C SER A 217 -8.50 -17.92 -5.04
N ILE A 218 -7.66 -17.69 -6.05
CA ILE A 218 -6.37 -17.00 -5.85
C ILE A 218 -6.64 -15.56 -5.37
N LEU A 219 -7.58 -14.85 -5.98
CA LEU A 219 -7.93 -13.49 -5.59
C LEU A 219 -8.44 -13.41 -4.15
N ASP A 220 -9.30 -14.33 -3.71
CA ASP A 220 -9.78 -14.37 -2.32
C ASP A 220 -8.63 -14.52 -1.32
N GLN A 221 -7.68 -15.43 -1.61
CA GLN A 221 -6.51 -15.64 -0.78
C GLN A 221 -5.57 -14.44 -0.81
N LEU A 222 -5.33 -13.86 -2.00
CA LEU A 222 -4.53 -12.66 -2.19
C LEU A 222 -5.09 -11.50 -1.37
N PHE A 223 -6.37 -11.20 -1.51
CA PHE A 223 -7.04 -10.09 -0.85
C PHE A 223 -6.96 -10.22 0.66
N THR A 224 -7.17 -11.44 1.18
CA THR A 224 -6.99 -11.75 2.59
C THR A 224 -5.55 -11.45 3.04
N LYS A 225 -4.55 -11.94 2.29
CA LYS A 225 -3.14 -11.74 2.62
C LYS A 225 -2.68 -10.30 2.53
N VAL A 226 -3.18 -9.54 1.57
CA VAL A 226 -2.92 -8.09 1.45
C VAL A 226 -3.41 -7.37 2.69
N VAL A 227 -4.67 -7.61 3.09
CA VAL A 227 -5.26 -7.00 4.29
C VAL A 227 -4.46 -7.36 5.54
N GLU A 228 -4.18 -8.65 5.77
CA GLU A 228 -3.39 -9.11 6.93
C GLU A 228 -2.03 -8.42 6.98
N LYS A 229 -1.37 -8.28 5.82
CA LYS A 229 -0.03 -7.70 5.77
C LYS A 229 -0.03 -6.19 6.00
N VAL A 230 -1.02 -5.49 5.45
CA VAL A 230 -1.21 -4.06 5.69
C VAL A 230 -1.43 -3.80 7.18
N GLU A 231 -2.24 -4.61 7.86
CA GLU A 231 -2.42 -4.48 9.31
C GLU A 231 -1.16 -4.82 10.10
N GLU A 232 -0.44 -5.88 9.74
CA GLU A 232 0.82 -6.27 10.37
C GLU A 232 1.85 -5.13 10.31
N ILE A 233 2.00 -4.49 9.15
CA ILE A 233 2.91 -3.36 8.99
C ILE A 233 2.42 -2.14 9.78
N ALA A 234 1.11 -1.86 9.77
CA ALA A 234 0.56 -0.74 10.51
C ALA A 234 0.80 -0.83 12.03
N LEU A 235 0.81 -2.04 12.60
CA LEU A 235 1.13 -2.27 14.01
C LEU A 235 2.60 -1.97 14.36
N LYS A 236 3.50 -1.98 13.36
CA LYS A 236 4.93 -1.68 13.53
C LYS A 236 5.24 -0.19 13.34
N LEU A 237 4.30 0.60 12.82
CA LEU A 237 4.47 2.05 12.65
C LEU A 237 4.33 2.76 14.01
N PRO A 238 5.11 3.82 14.27
CA PRO A 238 5.01 4.55 15.53
C PRO A 238 3.60 5.13 15.71
N THR A 239 2.96 4.84 16.84
CA THR A 239 1.70 5.50 17.20
C THR A 239 1.98 6.96 17.56
N ARG A 240 1.28 7.89 16.91
CA ARG A 240 1.50 9.32 17.18
C ARG A 240 0.84 9.67 18.51
N SER A 241 1.64 10.06 19.50
CA SER A 241 1.13 10.74 20.70
C SER A 241 0.47 12.05 20.26
N THR A 242 -0.83 12.19 20.50
CA THR A 242 -1.51 13.47 20.42
C THR A 242 -0.92 14.37 21.51
N LYS A 243 -0.09 15.34 21.11
CA LYS A 243 0.29 16.41 22.05
C LYS A 243 -1.00 17.14 22.45
N PRO A 244 -1.29 17.30 23.76
CA PRO A 244 -2.42 18.11 24.18
C PRO A 244 -2.20 19.54 23.69
N THR A 245 -3.17 20.09 22.97
CA THR A 245 -3.25 21.51 22.64
C THR A 245 -3.28 22.29 23.95
N ILE A 246 -2.22 23.02 24.25
CA ILE A 246 -2.25 24.02 25.32
C ILE A 246 -2.97 25.23 24.72
N GLU A 247 -4.26 25.37 25.01
CA GLU A 247 -4.96 26.63 24.81
C GLU A 247 -4.37 27.65 25.79
N ASN A 248 -3.54 28.55 25.27
CA ASN A 248 -3.16 29.76 26.00
C ASN A 248 -4.35 30.72 25.95
N GLY A 249 -5.20 30.66 26.96
CA GLY A 249 -6.22 31.68 27.20
C GLY A 249 -5.56 33.05 27.41
N ARG A 250 -6.01 34.03 26.62
CA ARG A 250 -5.89 35.46 26.93
C ARG A 250 -7.19 35.93 27.55
#